data_AF-A0A914C9Y2-F1
#
_entry.id   AF-A0A914C9Y2-F1
#
_cell.length_a   1.000
_cell.length_b   1.000
_cell.length_c   1.000
_cell.angle_alpha   90.00
_cell.angle_beta   90.00
_cell.angle_gamma   90.00
#
_symmetry.space_group_name_H-M   'P 1'
#
loop_
_entity.id
_entity.type
_entity.pdbx_description
1 polymer ?
#
loop_
_entity_poly.entity_id
_entity_poly.type
_entity_poly.pdbx_seq_one_letter_code
_entity_poly.pdbx_strand_id
1 'polypeptide(L)'
;MGRSMLVVEGEYGDLIIKLINTHLESLRNFASKRKAQFKECIEKLNQFGNEPGVFAIFGGDLNIRDEELCTLPSEIQDAWVAAGQLKEHEYTWDMIRNEPKDVIMRNARCRFDRIYFTGIYKNVEFWLDGTERDDVAKCFPSDHFAVCCRFFSPT
;
A
#
# COMPACT_ATOMS: atom_id res chain seq x y z
N MET A 1 -12.79 -12.59 5.88
CA MET A 1 -12.71 -11.92 7.19
C MET A 1 -13.50 -10.58 7.20
N GLY A 2 -14.74 -10.53 6.71
CA GLY A 2 -15.54 -9.29 6.67
C GLY A 2 -14.91 -8.15 5.85
N ARG A 3 -14.10 -8.46 4.84
CA ARG A 3 -13.30 -7.49 4.08
C ARG A 3 -14.16 -6.75 3.06
N SER A 4 -13.83 -5.48 2.84
CA SER A 4 -14.55 -4.58 1.94
C SER A 4 -13.58 -3.65 1.21
N MET A 5 -13.96 -3.24 0.01
CA MET A 5 -13.35 -2.13 -0.71
C MET A 5 -14.11 -0.85 -0.34
N LEU A 6 -13.47 0.03 0.43
CA LEU A 6 -14.00 1.34 0.75
C LEU A 6 -13.61 2.32 -0.35
N VAL A 7 -14.59 2.96 -0.97
CA VAL A 7 -14.39 3.95 -2.03
C VAL A 7 -14.86 5.31 -1.51
N VAL A 8 -13.99 6.31 -1.62
CA VAL A 8 -14.29 7.72 -1.33
C VAL A 8 -13.97 8.53 -2.56
N GLU A 9 -14.92 9.33 -3.01
CA GLU A 9 -14.75 10.29 -4.11
C GLU A 9 -14.92 11.68 -3.53
N GLY A 10 -14.03 12.60 -3.90
CA GLY A 10 -14.03 13.96 -3.38
C GLY A 10 -13.20 14.90 -4.24
N GLU A 11 -13.11 16.14 -3.79
CA GLU A 11 -12.47 17.21 -4.54
C GLU A 11 -11.57 18.03 -3.60
N TYR A 12 -10.44 18.52 -4.12
CA TYR A 12 -9.54 19.44 -3.45
C TYR A 12 -9.13 20.56 -4.42
N GLY A 13 -9.77 21.73 -4.28
CA GLY A 13 -9.71 22.74 -5.35
C GLY A 13 -10.31 22.17 -6.63
N ASP A 14 -9.59 22.28 -7.74
CA ASP A 14 -10.00 21.73 -9.04
C ASP A 14 -9.61 20.25 -9.23
N LEU A 15 -8.95 19.64 -8.24
CA LEU A 15 -8.51 18.24 -8.33
C LEU A 15 -9.62 17.30 -7.88
N ILE A 16 -10.05 16.41 -8.76
CA ILE A 16 -10.93 15.30 -8.40
C ILE A 16 -10.07 14.16 -7.86
N ILE A 17 -10.33 13.77 -6.61
CA ILE A 17 -9.59 12.72 -5.91
C ILE A 17 -10.51 11.52 -5.67
N LYS A 18 -10.04 10.33 -6.04
CA LYS A 18 -10.72 9.07 -5.74
C LYS A 18 -9.80 8.15 -4.94
N LEU A 19 -10.28 7.71 -3.78
CA LEU A 19 -9.54 6.90 -2.84
C LEU A 19 -10.19 5.53 -2.72
N ILE A 20 -9.39 4.48 -2.85
CA ILE A 20 -9.78 3.09 -2.63
C ILE A 20 -8.93 2.59 -1.46
N ASN A 21 -9.57 2.33 -0.32
CA ASN A 21 -8.91 1.72 0.83
C ASN A 21 -9.45 0.30 1.03
N THR A 22 -8.57 -0.65 1.31
CA THR A 22 -8.98 -2.03 1.60
C THR A 22 -8.02 -2.70 2.57
N HIS A 23 -8.52 -3.77 3.18
CA HIS A 23 -7.70 -4.74 3.88
C HIS A 23 -7.97 -6.11 3.25
N LEU A 24 -7.11 -6.59 2.35
CA LEU A 24 -7.35 -7.83 1.58
C LEU A 24 -7.15 -9.08 2.44
N GLU A 25 -7.83 -10.17 2.08
CA GLU A 25 -7.88 -11.40 2.86
C GLU A 25 -6.48 -11.86 3.32
N SER A 26 -6.31 -11.97 4.65
CA SER A 26 -5.02 -12.25 5.28
C SER A 26 -4.65 -13.73 5.22
N LEU A 27 -3.45 -14.05 5.70
CA LEU A 27 -2.87 -15.39 5.75
C LEU A 27 -2.60 -16.03 4.37
N ARG A 28 -1.62 -16.94 4.35
CA ARG A 28 -1.12 -17.54 3.11
C ARG A 28 -2.14 -18.44 2.43
N ASN A 29 -2.94 -19.16 3.20
CA ASN A 29 -3.95 -20.12 2.71
C ASN A 29 -5.11 -19.47 1.93
N PHE A 30 -5.29 -18.15 2.04
CA PHE A 30 -6.34 -17.43 1.31
C PHE A 30 -5.82 -16.69 0.07
N ALA A 31 -4.66 -17.09 -0.47
CA ALA A 31 -4.05 -16.47 -1.65
C ALA A 31 -5.01 -16.33 -2.84
N SER A 32 -5.81 -17.36 -3.16
CA SER A 32 -6.76 -17.27 -4.28
C SER A 32 -7.80 -16.16 -4.08
N LYS A 33 -8.31 -15.97 -2.86
CA LYS A 33 -9.26 -14.90 -2.55
C LYS A 33 -8.60 -13.52 -2.62
N ARG A 34 -7.42 -13.38 -2.00
CA ARG A 34 -6.66 -12.13 -2.02
C ARG A 34 -6.27 -11.70 -3.43
N LYS A 35 -5.83 -12.62 -4.29
CA LYS A 35 -5.53 -12.34 -5.71
C LYS A 35 -6.75 -11.83 -6.47
N ALA A 36 -7.92 -12.45 -6.26
CA ALA A 36 -9.16 -12.01 -6.88
C ALA A 36 -9.56 -10.60 -6.42
N GLN A 37 -9.53 -10.36 -5.11
CA GLN A 37 -9.85 -9.03 -4.53
C GLN A 37 -8.86 -7.95 -4.99
N PHE A 38 -7.56 -8.26 -5.05
CA PHE A 38 -6.54 -7.34 -5.55
C PHE A 38 -6.82 -6.96 -7.01
N LYS A 39 -7.13 -7.95 -7.84
CA LYS A 39 -7.47 -7.73 -9.24
C LYS A 39 -8.68 -6.81 -9.39
N GLU A 40 -9.75 -7.04 -8.62
CA GLU A 40 -10.94 -6.18 -8.62
C GLU A 40 -10.59 -4.72 -8.23
N CYS A 41 -9.71 -4.53 -7.24
CA CYS A 41 -9.27 -3.18 -6.84
C CYS A 41 -8.43 -2.50 -7.93
N ILE A 42 -7.55 -3.24 -8.62
CA ILE A 42 -6.75 -2.72 -9.74
C ILE A 42 -7.66 -2.36 -10.93
N GLU A 43 -8.65 -3.19 -11.24
CA GLU A 43 -9.64 -2.89 -12.28
C GLU A 43 -10.43 -1.62 -11.94
N LYS A 44 -10.82 -1.43 -10.67
CA LYS A 44 -11.50 -0.23 -10.20
C LYS A 44 -10.61 1.01 -10.26
N LEU A 45 -9.35 0.91 -9.85
CA LEU A 45 -8.37 1.99 -9.99
C LEU A 45 -8.17 2.38 -11.46
N ASN A 46 -8.08 1.39 -12.36
CA ASN A 46 -7.94 1.63 -13.79
C ASN A 46 -9.18 2.32 -14.37
N GLN A 47 -10.38 1.94 -13.92
CA GLN A 47 -11.62 2.64 -14.30
C GLN A 47 -11.53 4.13 -13.93
N PHE A 48 -11.12 4.45 -12.70
CA PHE A 48 -10.96 5.83 -12.25
C PHE A 48 -9.86 6.59 -12.99
N GLY A 49 -8.75 5.95 -13.34
CA GLY A 49 -7.66 6.58 -14.10
C GLY A 49 -8.02 6.97 -15.53
N ASN A 50 -9.08 6.35 -16.11
CA ASN A 50 -9.58 6.72 -17.44
C ASN A 50 -10.50 7.96 -17.41
N GLU A 51 -10.87 8.45 -16.23
CA GLU A 51 -11.67 9.66 -16.09
C GLU A 51 -10.78 10.91 -16.20
N PRO A 52 -11.10 11.86 -17.10
CA PRO A 52 -10.28 13.06 -17.27
C PRO A 52 -10.15 13.89 -15.99
N GLY A 53 -8.93 14.29 -15.64
CA GLY A 53 -8.66 15.17 -14.49
C GLY A 53 -8.70 14.47 -13.12
N VAL A 54 -8.94 13.16 -13.08
CA VAL A 54 -8.97 12.40 -11.82
C VAL A 54 -7.56 12.02 -11.38
N PHE A 55 -7.30 12.19 -10.10
CA PHE A 55 -6.20 11.55 -9.40
C PHE A 55 -6.74 10.45 -8.48
N ALA A 56 -6.36 9.20 -8.77
CA ALA A 56 -6.89 8.05 -8.06
C ALA A 56 -5.79 7.30 -7.31
N ILE A 57 -6.08 6.93 -6.07
CA ILE A 57 -5.19 6.19 -5.18
C ILE A 57 -5.91 4.94 -4.69
N PHE A 58 -5.19 3.82 -4.67
CA PHE A 58 -5.61 2.56 -4.10
C PHE A 58 -4.55 2.05 -3.12
N GLY A 59 -4.93 1.65 -1.92
CA GLY A 59 -4.00 1.04 -0.99
C GLY A 59 -4.63 0.46 0.27
N GLY A 60 -3.77 0.25 1.27
CA GLY A 60 -4.09 -0.33 2.58
C GLY A 60 -3.23 -1.55 2.86
N ASP A 61 -3.65 -2.38 3.82
CA ASP A 61 -3.01 -3.68 4.08
C ASP A 61 -3.50 -4.69 3.03
N LEU A 62 -2.70 -4.87 2.00
CA LEU A 62 -3.06 -5.74 0.88
C LEU A 62 -2.72 -7.20 1.16
N ASN A 63 -1.97 -7.51 2.23
CA ASN A 63 -1.51 -8.87 2.56
C ASN A 63 -0.81 -9.62 1.38
N ILE A 64 -0.46 -8.90 0.31
CA ILE A 64 -0.11 -9.47 -0.99
C ILE A 64 1.39 -9.69 -1.08
N ARG A 65 1.79 -10.82 -1.65
CA ARG A 65 3.19 -11.16 -1.91
C ARG A 65 3.53 -10.86 -3.36
N ASP A 66 4.82 -10.69 -3.65
CA ASP A 66 5.24 -10.27 -5.00
C ASP A 66 4.87 -11.31 -6.07
N GLU A 67 4.91 -12.61 -5.74
CA GLU A 67 4.44 -13.70 -6.60
C GLU A 67 2.91 -13.77 -6.78
N GLU A 68 2.16 -12.91 -6.07
CA GLU A 68 0.71 -12.83 -6.13
C GLU A 68 0.20 -11.64 -6.95
N LEU A 69 1.08 -10.73 -7.33
CA LEU A 69 0.74 -9.57 -8.14
C LEU A 69 0.28 -9.98 -9.54
N CYS A 70 -0.74 -9.28 -10.05
CA CYS A 70 -1.10 -9.32 -11.46
C CYS A 70 -0.28 -8.30 -12.26
N THR A 71 -0.27 -8.43 -13.58
CA THR A 71 0.23 -7.37 -14.46
C THR A 71 -0.59 -6.11 -14.25
N LEU A 72 0.08 -4.99 -13.98
CA LEU A 72 -0.56 -3.69 -13.83
C LEU A 72 -0.78 -3.06 -15.22
N PRO A 73 -1.90 -2.34 -15.43
CA PRO A 73 -2.05 -1.43 -16.57
C PRO A 73 -0.92 -0.38 -16.58
N SER A 74 -0.53 0.10 -17.76
CA SER A 74 0.63 1.01 -17.93
C SER A 74 0.50 2.33 -17.18
N GLU A 75 -0.72 2.79 -16.93
CA GLU A 75 -0.99 4.05 -16.23
C GLU A 75 -1.02 3.92 -14.70
N ILE A 76 -0.99 2.69 -14.17
CA ILE A 76 -0.98 2.43 -12.73
C ILE A 76 0.44 2.18 -12.27
N GLN A 77 0.84 2.88 -11.22
CA GLN A 77 2.17 2.77 -10.63
C GLN A 77 2.09 2.32 -9.17
N ASP A 78 3.03 1.48 -8.73
CA ASP A 78 3.29 1.19 -7.32
C ASP A 78 4.16 2.34 -6.75
N ALA A 79 3.69 2.98 -5.68
CA ALA A 79 4.33 4.17 -5.12
C ALA A 79 5.76 3.93 -4.64
N TRP A 80 6.05 2.78 -4.04
CA TRP A 80 7.42 2.44 -3.61
C TRP A 80 8.33 2.19 -4.82
N VAL A 81 7.79 1.58 -5.87
CA VAL A 81 8.54 1.36 -7.13
C VAL A 81 8.84 2.68 -7.83
N ALA A 82 7.83 3.54 -7.98
CA ALA A 82 7.96 4.84 -8.60
C ALA A 82 8.89 5.79 -7.81
N ALA A 83 8.97 5.64 -6.48
CA ALA A 83 9.89 6.37 -5.62
C ALA A 83 11.35 5.84 -5.63
N GLY A 84 11.66 4.85 -6.47
CA GLY A 84 13.03 4.35 -6.65
C GLY A 84 13.40 3.13 -5.82
N GLN A 85 12.43 2.43 -5.23
CA GLN A 85 12.63 1.11 -4.60
C GLN A 85 13.66 1.09 -3.46
N LEU A 86 13.69 2.16 -2.64
CA LEU A 86 14.61 2.27 -1.53
C LEU A 86 14.42 1.11 -0.54
N LYS A 87 15.49 0.35 -0.28
CA LYS A 87 15.47 -0.88 0.51
C LYS A 87 15.12 -0.67 1.99
N GLU A 88 15.49 0.48 2.54
CA GLU A 88 15.11 0.89 3.90
C GLU A 88 13.60 1.09 4.10
N HIS A 89 12.84 1.23 3.01
CA HIS A 89 11.39 1.40 3.01
C HIS A 89 10.63 0.22 2.37
N GLU A 90 11.31 -0.91 2.14
CA GLU A 90 10.72 -2.06 1.42
C GLU A 90 9.72 -2.85 2.28
N TYR A 91 10.06 -3.17 3.53
CA TYR A 91 9.25 -4.06 4.38
C TYR A 91 8.37 -3.25 5.33
N THR A 92 7.07 -3.40 5.19
CA THR A 92 6.06 -2.70 6.01
C THR A 92 5.63 -3.55 7.20
N TRP A 93 5.79 -4.86 7.10
CA TRP A 93 5.67 -5.81 8.20
C TRP A 93 7.00 -6.55 8.34
N ASP A 94 7.76 -6.24 9.39
CA ASP A 94 9.14 -6.71 9.57
C ASP A 94 9.38 -7.24 10.99
N MET A 95 9.33 -8.57 11.14
CA MET A 95 9.54 -9.23 12.43
C MET A 95 10.98 -9.17 12.94
N ILE A 96 11.96 -8.81 12.10
CA ILE A 96 13.34 -8.60 12.55
C ILE A 96 13.43 -7.29 13.33
N ARG A 97 12.68 -6.27 12.89
CA ARG A 97 12.69 -4.93 13.48
C ARG A 97 11.65 -4.76 14.59
N ASN A 98 10.47 -5.35 14.41
CA ASN A 98 9.29 -5.06 15.24
C ASN A 98 9.17 -5.96 16.48
N GLU A 99 9.73 -7.18 16.43
CA GLU A 99 9.55 -8.17 17.50
C GLU A 99 10.82 -8.48 18.29
N PRO A 100 10.70 -8.94 19.56
CA PRO A 100 11.81 -9.49 20.31
C PRO A 100 12.45 -10.70 19.62
N LYS A 101 13.75 -10.92 19.88
CA LYS A 101 14.57 -11.95 19.21
C LYS A 101 14.08 -13.40 19.40
N ASP A 102 13.22 -13.65 20.37
CA ASP A 102 12.76 -14.99 20.78
C ASP A 102 11.48 -15.44 20.07
N VAL A 103 10.95 -14.65 19.13
CA VAL A 103 9.73 -14.98 18.37
C VAL A 103 10.03 -15.96 17.23
N ILE A 104 9.19 -17.00 17.09
CA ILE A 104 9.34 -18.12 16.14
C ILE A 104 9.42 -17.65 14.66
N MET A 105 8.80 -16.51 14.33
CA MET A 105 8.76 -15.95 12.97
C MET A 105 9.84 -14.88 12.69
N ARG A 106 10.92 -14.83 13.47
CA ARG A 106 11.91 -13.73 13.45
C ARG A 106 12.46 -13.28 12.10
N ASN A 107 12.47 -14.13 11.07
CA ASN A 107 13.01 -13.79 9.75
C ASN A 107 11.94 -13.38 8.73
N ALA A 108 10.66 -13.41 9.13
CA ALA A 108 9.56 -13.11 8.23
C ALA A 108 9.45 -11.60 8.02
N ARG A 109 9.52 -11.18 6.76
CA ARG A 109 9.35 -9.78 6.34
C ARG A 109 8.51 -9.75 5.10
N CYS A 110 7.58 -8.82 5.03
CA CYS A 110 6.65 -8.68 3.92
C CYS A 110 6.35 -7.21 3.64
N ARG A 111 6.09 -6.90 2.38
CA ARG A 111 5.57 -5.61 1.93
C ARG A 111 4.06 -5.74 1.74
N PHE A 112 3.35 -5.89 2.84
CA PHE A 112 1.90 -6.10 2.82
C PHE A 112 1.15 -4.81 2.51
N ASP A 113 1.64 -3.70 3.04
CA ASP A 113 1.05 -2.38 2.89
C ASP A 113 1.61 -1.75 1.62
N ARG A 114 0.73 -1.40 0.69
CA ARG A 114 1.13 -0.86 -0.62
C ARG A 114 0.17 0.25 -1.01
N ILE A 115 0.70 1.21 -1.79
CA ILE A 115 -0.07 2.27 -2.41
C ILE A 115 0.17 2.20 -3.92
N TYR A 116 -0.92 2.17 -4.67
CA TYR A 116 -0.98 2.27 -6.12
C TYR A 116 -1.69 3.55 -6.51
N PHE A 117 -1.28 4.17 -7.59
CA PHE A 117 -1.87 5.42 -8.04
C PHE A 117 -1.89 5.55 -9.55
N THR A 118 -2.76 6.42 -10.04
CA THR A 118 -2.87 6.83 -11.43
C THR A 118 -3.44 8.25 -11.53
N GLY A 119 -3.27 8.90 -12.69
CA GLY A 119 -3.72 10.27 -12.93
C GLY A 119 -2.58 11.27 -13.16
N ILE A 120 -2.83 12.53 -12.76
CA ILE A 120 -2.02 13.69 -13.16
C ILE A 120 -0.62 13.75 -12.52
N TYR A 121 -0.47 13.23 -11.30
CA TYR A 121 0.83 13.19 -10.63
C TYR A 121 1.59 11.94 -11.03
N LYS A 122 2.83 12.11 -11.47
CA LYS A 122 3.72 11.02 -11.88
C LYS A 122 4.94 10.86 -10.98
N ASN A 123 5.24 11.85 -10.12
CA ASN A 123 6.32 11.75 -9.15
C ASN A 123 5.78 11.50 -7.74
N VAL A 124 6.51 10.70 -6.97
CA VAL A 124 6.16 10.33 -5.61
C VAL A 124 7.41 10.18 -4.74
N GLU A 125 7.35 10.73 -3.54
CA GLU A 125 8.25 10.36 -2.43
C GLU A 125 7.55 9.31 -1.58
N PHE A 126 8.32 8.36 -1.05
CA PHE A 126 7.82 7.24 -0.26
C PHE A 126 8.73 7.02 0.95
N TRP A 127 8.13 6.89 2.14
CA TRP A 127 8.85 6.55 3.37
C TRP A 127 7.97 5.74 4.33
N LEU A 128 8.60 5.21 5.37
CA LEU A 128 7.91 4.51 6.46
C LEU A 128 7.92 5.36 7.74
N ASP A 129 6.80 5.37 8.45
CA ASP A 129 6.63 6.02 9.75
C ASP A 129 6.20 4.99 10.83
N GLY A 130 6.25 5.37 12.10
CA GLY A 130 6.01 4.45 13.23
C GLY A 130 7.12 3.40 13.39
N THR A 131 8.33 3.70 12.90
CA THR A 131 9.47 2.78 12.91
C THR A 131 10.33 2.89 14.17
N GLU A 132 9.90 3.67 15.15
CA GLU A 132 10.54 3.85 16.44
C GLU A 132 9.71 3.18 17.54
N ARG A 133 10.42 2.60 18.52
CA ARG A 133 9.79 1.97 19.67
C ARG A 133 9.46 3.03 20.71
N ASP A 134 8.26 2.97 21.26
CA ASP A 134 7.89 3.81 22.38
C ASP A 134 8.67 3.41 23.64
N ASP A 135 9.34 4.38 24.26
CA ASP A 135 10.19 4.15 25.42
C ASP A 135 9.41 3.90 26.71
N VAL A 136 8.13 4.26 26.79
CA VAL A 136 7.29 4.04 27.97
C VAL A 136 6.54 2.72 27.85
N ALA A 137 5.80 2.54 26.76
CA ALA A 137 5.02 1.35 26.45
C ALA A 137 5.90 0.14 26.10
N LYS A 138 7.16 0.37 25.71
CA LYS A 138 8.10 -0.68 25.31
C LYS A 138 7.54 -1.53 24.17
N CYS A 139 6.89 -0.89 23.20
CA CYS A 139 6.41 -1.52 21.97
C CYS A 139 6.46 -0.51 20.82
N PHE A 140 6.37 -1.00 19.58
CA PHE A 140 6.08 -0.12 18.45
C PHE A 140 4.59 0.27 18.49
N PRO A 141 4.19 1.33 17.77
CA PRO A 141 2.77 1.71 17.68
C PRO A 141 1.89 0.61 17.07
N SER A 142 2.45 -0.24 16.23
CA SER A 142 1.79 -1.32 15.50
C SER A 142 2.82 -2.38 15.08
N ASP A 143 2.38 -3.60 14.78
CA ASP A 143 3.20 -4.63 14.15
C ASP A 143 3.49 -4.33 12.66
N HIS A 144 2.75 -3.38 12.09
CA HIS A 144 3.01 -2.77 10.77
C HIS A 144 3.61 -1.36 10.92
N PHE A 145 4.53 -1.01 10.04
CA PHE A 145 4.97 0.36 9.82
C PHE A 145 4.00 1.09 8.90
N ALA A 146 3.75 2.37 9.17
CA ALA A 146 2.88 3.18 8.33
C ALA A 146 3.59 3.50 7.01
N VAL A 147 2.88 3.33 5.90
CA VAL A 147 3.34 3.76 4.58
C VAL A 147 2.91 5.20 4.35
N CYS A 148 3.87 6.06 4.00
CA CYS A 148 3.62 7.46 3.71
C CYS A 148 4.06 7.81 2.28
N CYS A 149 3.29 8.66 1.61
CA CYS A 149 3.56 9.11 0.26
C CYS A 149 3.32 10.61 0.10
N ARG A 150 4.16 11.28 -0.70
CA ARG A 150 3.93 12.65 -1.17
C ARG A 150 3.95 12.67 -2.70
N PHE A 151 2.83 13.05 -3.31
CA PHE A 151 2.69 13.15 -4.76
C PHE A 151 2.89 14.59 -5.23
N PHE A 152 3.60 14.79 -6.34
CA PHE A 152 3.92 16.14 -6.82
C PHE A 152 4.14 16.19 -8.34
N SER A 153 3.95 17.38 -8.91
CA SER A 153 4.36 17.72 -10.27
C SER A 153 5.84 18.09 -10.29
N PRO A 154 6.56 17.88 -11.42
CA PRO A 154 7.91 18.41 -11.56
C PRO A 154 7.90 19.92 -11.33
N THR A 155 8.86 20.41 -10.54
CA THR A 155 9.17 21.84 -10.42
C THR A 155 9.86 22.36 -11.67
#